data_AF-A0A956BKH4-F1
#
_entry.id   AF-A0A956BKH4-F1
#
_cell.length_a   1.000
_cell.length_b   1.000
_cell.length_c   1.000
_cell.angle_alpha   90.00
_cell.angle_beta   90.00
_cell.angle_gamma   90.00
#
_symmetry.space_group_name_H-M   'P 1'
#
loop_
_entity.id
_entity.type
_entity.pdbx_description
1 polymer ?
#
loop_
_entity_poly.entity_id
_entity_poly.type
_entity_poly.pdbx_seq_one_letter_code
_entity_poly.pdbx_strand_id
1 'polypeptide(L)'
;ARLAVSPGDPERFAYLRWRSVFAETCEARLVDIAVSRNGLIPAEAADLHTGLLGRRIERIASQLPLQGWLCGDRFTMADVVAGYNLRLAVQTGLLERSAVEPYLGRLMARPAARESRIFASLPDAE
;
A
#
# COMPACT_ATOMS: atom_id res chain seq x y z
N ALA A 1 -2.11 5.49 -19.94
CA ALA A 1 -2.87 4.38 -19.33
C ALA A 1 -4.19 4.92 -18.78
N ARG A 2 -5.32 4.20 -18.92
CA ARG A 2 -6.60 4.58 -18.29
C ARG A 2 -6.59 4.06 -16.84
N LEU A 3 -6.20 4.91 -15.90
CA LEU A 3 -6.07 4.55 -14.47
C LEU A 3 -7.37 4.67 -13.68
N ALA A 4 -8.34 5.44 -14.18
CA ALA A 4 -9.65 5.57 -13.56
C ALA A 4 -10.61 4.47 -14.02
N VAL A 5 -11.50 4.05 -13.13
CA VAL A 5 -12.62 3.16 -13.43
C VAL A 5 -13.90 3.99 -13.50
N SER A 6 -14.57 3.97 -14.66
CA SER A 6 -15.71 4.82 -14.97
C SER A 6 -16.97 4.45 -14.17
N PRO A 7 -17.95 5.37 -14.00
CA PRO A 7 -19.26 4.99 -13.50
C PRO A 7 -19.89 3.95 -14.42
N GLY A 8 -20.58 2.95 -13.84
CA GLY A 8 -21.19 1.85 -14.60
C GLY A 8 -20.26 0.69 -14.95
N ASP A 9 -18.95 0.80 -14.75
CA ASP A 9 -18.02 -0.34 -14.88
C ASP A 9 -18.23 -1.31 -13.69
N PRO A 10 -18.38 -2.64 -13.91
CA PRO A 10 -18.55 -3.61 -12.84
C PRO A 10 -17.46 -3.57 -11.76
N GLU A 11 -16.23 -3.20 -12.12
CA GLU A 11 -15.09 -3.10 -11.19
C GLU A 11 -15.11 -1.81 -10.36
N ARG A 12 -16.08 -0.92 -10.57
CA ARG A 12 -16.11 0.40 -9.91
C ARG A 12 -16.23 0.28 -8.39
N PHE A 13 -16.95 -0.73 -7.89
CA PHE A 13 -17.05 -0.97 -6.45
C PHE A 13 -15.68 -1.31 -5.85
N ALA A 14 -14.97 -2.29 -6.43
CA ALA A 14 -13.64 -2.69 -5.99
C ALA A 14 -12.67 -1.50 -6.04
N TYR A 15 -12.70 -0.73 -7.13
CA TYR A 15 -11.88 0.47 -7.31
C TYR A 15 -12.08 1.51 -6.19
N LEU A 16 -13.34 1.83 -5.87
CA LEU A 16 -13.64 2.80 -4.80
C LEU A 16 -13.28 2.24 -3.43
N ARG A 17 -13.63 0.99 -3.14
CA ARG A 17 -13.30 0.32 -1.89
C ARG A 17 -11.79 0.37 -1.61
N TRP A 18 -10.97 -0.08 -2.57
CA TRP A 18 -9.52 -0.16 -2.38
C TRP A 18 -8.89 1.22 -2.22
N ARG A 19 -9.33 2.20 -3.00
CA ARG A 19 -8.88 3.59 -2.82
C ARG A 19 -9.21 4.13 -1.43
N SER A 20 -10.43 3.95 -0.96
CA SER A 20 -10.84 4.40 0.38
C SER A 20 -10.08 3.68 1.49
N VAL A 21 -9.86 2.37 1.37
CA VAL A 21 -9.07 1.61 2.35
C VAL A 21 -7.64 2.14 2.44
N PHE A 22 -6.95 2.30 1.32
CA PHE A 22 -5.55 2.74 1.37
C PHE A 22 -5.40 4.24 1.69
N ALA A 23 -6.18 5.13 1.07
CA ALA A 23 -6.06 6.57 1.28
C ALA A 23 -6.58 7.01 2.67
N GLU A 24 -7.77 6.56 3.08
CA GLU A 24 -8.41 7.11 4.29
C GLU A 24 -8.04 6.32 5.55
N THR A 25 -7.90 5.00 5.42
CA THR A 25 -7.62 4.13 6.58
C THR A 25 -6.12 4.00 6.84
N CYS A 26 -5.30 3.85 5.80
CA CYS A 26 -3.89 3.50 5.97
C CYS A 26 -2.95 4.72 5.95
N GLU A 27 -3.06 5.58 4.94
CA GLU A 27 -2.03 6.57 4.59
C GLU A 27 -1.57 7.43 5.75
N ALA A 28 -2.46 8.21 6.36
CA ALA A 28 -2.10 9.14 7.44
C ALA A 28 -1.39 8.41 8.60
N ARG A 29 -1.89 7.24 8.99
CA ARG A 29 -1.36 6.45 10.10
C ARG A 29 0.02 5.87 9.78
N LEU A 30 0.23 5.41 8.55
CA LEU A 30 1.54 4.94 8.10
C LEU A 30 2.56 6.07 8.04
N VAL A 31 2.14 7.26 7.58
CA VAL A 31 2.97 8.46 7.59
C VAL A 31 3.32 8.85 9.02
N ASP A 32 2.34 8.92 9.93
CA ASP A 32 2.54 9.27 11.34
C ASP A 32 3.53 8.30 12.01
N ILE A 33 3.41 6.99 11.78
CA ILE A 33 4.39 5.99 12.24
C ILE A 33 5.78 6.29 11.70
N ALA A 34 5.89 6.54 10.39
CA ALA A 34 7.17 6.81 9.75
C ALA A 34 7.82 8.09 10.29
N VAL A 35 7.09 9.21 10.33
CA VAL A 35 7.63 10.50 10.76
C VAL A 35 7.92 10.54 12.26
N SER A 36 7.12 9.86 13.08
CA SER A 36 7.36 9.69 14.52
C SER A 36 8.65 8.93 14.79
N ARG A 37 8.89 7.82 14.07
CA ARG A 37 10.14 7.05 14.18
C ARG A 37 11.36 7.78 13.65
N ASN A 38 11.18 8.78 12.80
CA ASN A 38 12.24 9.69 12.36
C ASN A 38 12.41 10.91 13.29
N GLY A 39 11.69 10.97 14.42
CA GLY A 39 11.81 12.03 15.42
C GLY A 39 11.21 13.38 14.99
N LEU A 40 10.37 13.40 13.95
CA LEU A 40 9.73 14.62 13.46
C LEU A 40 8.46 15.00 14.25
N ILE A 41 7.85 14.03 14.92
CA ILE A 41 6.69 14.19 15.81
C ILE A 41 6.88 13.30 17.05
N PRO A 42 6.07 13.45 18.12
CA PRO A 42 6.22 12.66 19.34
C PRO A 42 6.23 11.14 19.10
N ALA A 43 7.05 10.42 19.87
CA ALA A 43 7.26 8.97 19.70
C ALA A 43 5.97 8.16 19.96
N GLU A 44 5.09 8.67 20.81
CA GLU A 44 3.82 8.05 21.20
C GLU A 44 2.86 7.92 20.01
N ALA A 45 3.03 8.75 18.97
CA ALA A 45 2.24 8.64 17.75
C ALA A 45 2.48 7.31 17.03
N ALA A 46 3.74 6.83 16.98
CA ALA A 46 4.06 5.54 16.38
C ALA A 46 3.37 4.38 17.11
N ASP A 47 3.37 4.39 18.44
CA ASP A 47 2.75 3.33 19.25
C ASP A 47 1.22 3.32 19.08
N LEU A 48 0.59 4.49 19.16
CA LEU A 48 -0.85 4.65 18.95
C LEU A 48 -1.27 4.11 17.58
N HIS A 49 -0.60 4.54 16.52
CA HIS A 49 -0.97 4.18 15.16
C HIS A 49 -0.61 2.74 14.81
N THR A 50 0.48 2.20 15.37
CA THR A 50 0.81 0.75 15.27
C THR A 50 -0.31 -0.09 15.88
N GLY A 51 -0.80 0.27 17.08
CA GLY A 51 -1.92 -0.42 17.72
C GLY A 51 -3.23 -0.35 16.94
N LEU A 52 -3.52 0.79 16.29
CA LEU A 52 -4.73 0.99 15.49
C LEU A 52 -4.69 0.27 14.13
N LEU A 53 -3.51 0.21 13.50
CA LEU A 53 -3.36 -0.23 12.12
C LEU A 53 -2.78 -1.64 11.96
N GLY A 54 -1.93 -2.14 12.86
CA GLY A 54 -1.17 -3.39 12.68
C GLY A 54 -2.02 -4.58 12.20
N ARG A 55 -2.99 -5.02 13.01
CA ARG A 55 -3.89 -6.13 12.61
C ARG A 55 -4.74 -5.83 11.38
N ARG A 56 -5.04 -4.55 11.11
CA ARG A 56 -5.84 -4.16 9.94
C ARG A 56 -5.03 -4.26 8.67
N ILE A 57 -3.77 -3.82 8.68
CA ILE A 57 -2.92 -3.86 7.50
C ILE A 57 -2.54 -5.30 7.14
N GLU A 58 -2.35 -6.18 8.13
CA GLU A 58 -2.18 -7.63 7.91
C GLU A 58 -3.40 -8.24 7.21
N ARG A 59 -4.61 -7.92 7.69
CA ARG A 59 -5.86 -8.39 7.07
C ARG A 59 -6.08 -7.79 5.68
N ILE A 60 -5.62 -6.57 5.45
CA ILE A 60 -5.65 -5.93 4.13
C ILE A 60 -4.69 -6.67 3.18
N ALA A 61 -3.47 -6.95 3.64
CA ALA A 61 -2.46 -7.68 2.89
C ALA A 61 -2.92 -9.08 2.50
N SER A 62 -3.61 -9.79 3.41
CA SER A 62 -4.16 -11.13 3.13
C SER A 62 -5.26 -11.14 2.07
N GLN A 63 -5.81 -9.97 1.71
CA GLN A 63 -6.81 -9.82 0.65
C GLN A 63 -6.19 -9.37 -0.68
N LEU A 64 -4.88 -9.12 -0.72
CA LEU A 64 -4.21 -8.77 -1.97
C LEU A 64 -4.23 -9.96 -2.93
N PRO A 65 -4.45 -9.71 -4.23
CA PRO A 65 -4.57 -10.79 -5.18
C PRO A 65 -3.19 -11.42 -5.44
N LEU A 66 -3.14 -12.75 -5.51
CA LEU A 66 -1.90 -13.47 -5.85
C LEU A 66 -1.47 -13.24 -7.31
N GLN A 67 -2.42 -12.90 -8.19
CA GLN A 67 -2.21 -12.58 -9.60
C GLN A 67 -3.12 -11.43 -10.03
N GLY A 68 -2.76 -10.69 -11.07
CA GLY A 68 -3.52 -9.51 -11.49
C GLY A 68 -3.40 -8.36 -10.48
N TRP A 69 -4.46 -7.55 -10.43
CA TRP A 69 -4.53 -6.24 -9.77
C TRP A 69 -5.79 -6.14 -8.91
N LEU A 70 -5.94 -5.03 -8.18
CA LEU A 70 -7.07 -4.82 -7.26
C LEU A 70 -8.44 -4.71 -7.95
N CYS A 71 -8.45 -4.48 -9.27
CA CYS A 71 -9.63 -4.41 -10.13
C CYS A 71 -9.53 -5.45 -11.26
N GLY A 72 -9.35 -6.72 -10.89
CA GLY A 72 -9.17 -7.84 -11.81
C GLY A 72 -7.84 -7.76 -12.56
N ASP A 73 -7.87 -7.90 -13.88
CA ASP A 73 -6.64 -7.89 -14.70
C ASP A 73 -6.16 -6.48 -15.09
N ARG A 74 -6.81 -5.43 -14.56
CA ARG A 74 -6.53 -4.04 -14.94
C ARG A 74 -5.77 -3.31 -13.84
N PHE A 75 -4.61 -2.77 -14.19
CA PHE A 75 -3.90 -1.83 -13.32
C PHE A 75 -4.58 -0.46 -13.32
N THR A 76 -4.91 0.05 -12.13
CA THR A 76 -5.65 1.28 -11.91
C THR A 76 -4.97 2.19 -10.89
N MET A 77 -5.58 3.35 -10.61
CA MET A 77 -5.15 4.21 -9.51
C MET A 77 -5.23 3.51 -8.14
N ALA A 78 -6.11 2.51 -7.96
CA ALA A 78 -6.17 1.77 -6.71
C ALA A 78 -4.83 1.07 -6.42
N ASP A 79 -4.20 0.50 -7.45
CA ASP A 79 -2.91 -0.18 -7.33
C ASP A 79 -1.74 0.78 -7.05
N VAL A 80 -1.80 1.99 -7.62
CA VAL A 80 -0.82 3.07 -7.36
C VAL A 80 -0.86 3.48 -5.88
N VAL A 81 -2.06 3.76 -5.37
CA VAL A 81 -2.27 4.16 -3.96
C VAL A 81 -1.91 3.02 -3.00
N ALA A 82 -2.27 1.79 -3.36
CA ALA A 82 -1.86 0.59 -2.62
C ALA A 82 -0.34 0.47 -2.56
N GLY A 83 0.37 0.64 -3.68
CA GLY A 83 1.82 0.55 -3.72
C GLY A 83 2.52 1.52 -2.77
N TYR A 84 2.08 2.78 -2.73
CA TYR A 84 2.61 3.77 -1.80
C TYR A 84 2.41 3.35 -0.33
N ASN A 85 1.22 2.88 0.01
CA ASN A 85 0.89 2.44 1.37
C ASN A 85 1.64 1.15 1.76
N LEU A 86 1.73 0.17 0.87
CA LEU A 86 2.48 -1.06 1.12
C LEU A 86 3.96 -0.78 1.32
N ARG A 87 4.52 0.15 0.54
CA ARG A 87 5.90 0.60 0.75
C ARG A 87 6.08 1.17 2.17
N LEU A 88 5.20 2.07 2.61
CA LEU A 88 5.30 2.63 3.96
C LEU A 88 5.12 1.56 5.04
N ALA A 89 4.19 0.61 4.86
CA ALA A 89 3.97 -0.49 5.80
C ALA A 89 5.21 -1.38 5.95
N VAL A 90 5.88 -1.71 4.84
CA VAL A 90 7.14 -2.48 4.87
C VAL A 90 8.29 -1.64 5.43
N GLN A 91 8.44 -0.39 4.99
CA GLN A 91 9.51 0.50 5.47
C GLN A 91 9.41 0.76 6.98
N THR A 92 8.21 0.80 7.52
CA THR A 92 7.96 0.93 8.96
C THR A 92 8.06 -0.43 9.68
N GLY A 93 8.21 -1.56 8.99
CA GLY A 93 8.16 -2.88 9.63
C GLY A 93 6.80 -3.18 10.28
N LEU A 94 5.74 -2.46 9.90
CA LEU A 94 4.37 -2.80 10.30
C LEU A 94 3.87 -4.03 9.52
N LEU A 95 4.53 -4.35 8.41
CA LEU A 95 4.24 -5.50 7.60
C LEU A 95 5.53 -6.09 7.04
N GLU A 96 5.70 -7.40 7.19
CA GLU A 96 6.81 -8.14 6.58
C GLU A 96 6.71 -8.09 5.05
N ARG A 97 7.84 -7.84 4.36
CA ARG A 97 7.86 -7.75 2.89
C ARG A 97 7.34 -9.04 2.25
N SER A 98 7.71 -10.19 2.80
CA SER A 98 7.28 -11.53 2.33
C SER A 98 5.76 -11.71 2.34
N ALA A 99 5.03 -11.04 3.23
CA ALA A 99 3.57 -11.12 3.30
C ALA A 99 2.86 -10.48 2.11
N VAL A 100 3.54 -9.62 1.35
CA VAL A 100 2.98 -8.90 0.20
C VAL A 100 3.80 -9.04 -1.08
N GLU A 101 4.90 -9.79 -1.05
CA GLU A 101 5.87 -9.88 -2.15
C GLU A 101 5.24 -10.23 -3.50
N PRO A 102 4.28 -11.16 -3.64
CA PRO A 102 3.68 -11.44 -4.94
C PRO A 102 3.07 -10.19 -5.58
N TYR A 103 2.33 -9.39 -4.81
CA TYR A 103 1.66 -8.19 -5.30
C TYR A 103 2.62 -6.99 -5.39
N LEU A 104 3.44 -6.78 -4.36
CA LEU A 104 4.43 -5.70 -4.30
C LEU A 104 5.51 -5.86 -5.38
N GLY A 105 6.02 -7.07 -5.60
CA GLY A 105 6.96 -7.38 -6.66
C GLY A 105 6.42 -7.06 -8.05
N ARG A 106 5.13 -7.33 -8.32
CA ARG A 106 4.48 -6.91 -9.57
C ARG A 106 4.43 -5.39 -9.71
N LEU A 107 4.14 -4.65 -8.65
CA LEU A 107 4.17 -3.19 -8.67
C LEU A 107 5.58 -2.65 -8.93
N MET A 108 6.59 -3.18 -8.24
CA MET A 108 7.99 -2.81 -8.36
C MET A 108 8.58 -3.11 -9.73
N ALA A 109 8.12 -4.18 -10.39
CA ALA A 109 8.56 -4.55 -11.73
C ALA A 109 8.08 -3.58 -12.83
N ARG A 110 7.07 -2.74 -12.56
CA ARG A 110 6.53 -1.81 -13.57
C ARG A 110 7.59 -0.77 -13.96
N PRO A 111 7.79 -0.48 -15.26
CA PRO A 111 8.76 0.53 -15.71
C PRO A 111 8.59 1.89 -15.02
N ALA A 112 7.36 2.41 -14.94
CA ALA A 112 7.09 3.69 -14.28
C ALA A 112 7.41 3.70 -12.77
N ALA A 113 7.35 2.55 -12.09
CA ALA A 113 7.73 2.45 -10.68
C ALA A 113 9.25 2.43 -10.49
N ARG A 114 9.98 1.82 -11.42
CA ARG A 114 11.45 1.83 -11.46
C ARG A 114 11.98 3.23 -11.75
N GLU A 115 11.41 3.91 -12.75
CA GLU A 115 11.78 5.27 -13.13
C GLU A 115 11.54 6.28 -11.99
N SER A 116 10.40 6.17 -11.30
CA SER A 116 10.10 7.06 -10.17
C SER A 116 10.93 6.75 -8.92
N ARG A 117 11.56 5.57 -8.86
CA ARG A 117 12.29 5.04 -7.69
C ARG A 117 11.44 5.01 -6.42
N ILE A 118 10.11 4.92 -6.55
CA ILE A 118 9.21 5.01 -5.40
C ILE A 118 9.52 3.94 -4.34
N PHE A 119 9.98 2.75 -4.75
CA PHE A 119 10.31 1.63 -3.88
C PHE A 119 11.79 1.52 -3.50
N ALA A 120 12.63 2.50 -3.85
CA ALA A 120 14.09 2.43 -3.61
C ALA A 120 14.48 2.44 -2.13
N SER A 121 13.56 2.80 -1.22
CA SER A 121 13.77 2.74 0.23
C SER A 121 13.49 1.38 0.86
N LEU A 122 12.98 0.42 0.08
CA LEU A 122 12.67 -0.91 0.61
C LEU A 122 13.94 -1.76 0.74
N PRO A 123 14.05 -2.57 1.80
CA PRO A 123 15.11 -3.57 1.90
C PRO A 123 14.97 -4.57 0.75
N ASP A 124 16.07 -5.18 0.31
CA ASP A 124 16.02 -6.28 -0.65
C ASP A 124 15.15 -7.43 -0.13
N ALA A 125 14.54 -8.20 -1.03
CA ALA A 125 13.82 -9.40 -0.63
C ALA A 125 14.84 -10.44 -0.14
N GLU A 126 14.60 -11.03 1.02
CA GLU A 126 15.32 -12.23 1.50
C GLU A 126 15.04 -13.45 0.63
#